data_AF-D1PJS0-F1
#
_entry.id   AF-D1PJS0-F1
#
_cell.length_a   1.000
_cell.length_b   1.000
_cell.length_c   1.000
_cell.angle_alpha   90.00
_cell.angle_beta   90.00
_cell.angle_gamma   90.00
#
_symmetry.space_group_name_H-M   'P 1'
#
loop_
_entity.id
_entity.type
_entity.pdbx_description
1 polymer ?
#
loop_
_entity_poly.entity_id
_entity_poly.type
_entity_poly.pdbx_seq_one_letter_code
_entity_poly.pdbx_strand_id
1 'polypeptide(L)'
;MQTHSDDKAFLATDPLGSLLLRLALPTVAAQLINMLYNIVDRIYIGHIPETGALALTGVGVCLPLIMIVSAFAALVGNGGAPRATIAMGQGNKEKAEVILGNCFALQIVVSVVLTVILFLGDRAFLLAFGASANTIDYAVAYMDIYAVGTIFVQMTLGMNAFITAQGFAKEGMLSVLIGAVANIILDPIFIFWFGLGVRGAALATILSQALSCIWVLAFLFGKRTFLRLRKETIRLSPAVLLPCVALGAATFIMQASESVISVAFNSSLLQYGGDLAVGAMTILSSVMQFAMLPLQGLGQGAQPIISYNYGAGKRDRVKKAFFLLLRVSLFYSCLLWALVELFPQAFASLFTSDGELVAYTGNALRLYVAALFLFGIQMACQMTFTSLGKAKQSILVAVMRKFILLLPLIYLMPVLFRDDQARAVYMAEPVADTLAVLFTSVLFFFTFRKVLRQMNKSA
;
A
#
# COMPACT_ATOMS: atom_id res chain seq x y z
N MET A 1 21.74 -4.51 37.30
CA MET A 1 21.15 -5.40 36.28
C MET A 1 19.64 -5.18 36.31
N GLN A 2 19.15 -4.14 35.64
CA GLN A 2 17.72 -3.80 35.59
C GLN A 2 17.11 -4.41 34.31
N THR A 3 16.01 -5.12 34.49
CA THR A 3 15.25 -5.88 33.50
C THR A 3 14.62 -4.95 32.46
N HIS A 4 15.15 -4.97 31.22
CA HIS A 4 14.59 -4.28 30.05
C HIS A 4 13.32 -4.98 29.46
N SER A 5 12.49 -5.63 30.30
CA SER A 5 11.27 -6.33 29.86
C SER A 5 10.02 -5.45 29.79
N ASP A 6 10.03 -4.24 30.37
CA ASP A 6 8.78 -3.54 30.73
C ASP A 6 8.26 -2.53 29.68
N ASP A 7 9.05 -2.13 28.70
CA ASP A 7 8.70 -0.99 27.82
C ASP A 7 7.63 -1.28 26.74
N LYS A 8 7.20 -2.54 26.55
CA LYS A 8 6.09 -2.88 25.63
C LYS A 8 4.91 -3.58 26.26
N ALA A 9 4.84 -3.57 27.59
CA ALA A 9 3.62 -3.90 28.30
C ALA A 9 2.42 -3.15 27.69
N PHE A 10 2.63 -1.89 27.26
CA PHE A 10 1.59 -1.02 26.69
C PHE A 10 0.82 -1.65 25.51
N LEU A 11 1.47 -2.38 24.58
CA LEU A 11 0.77 -3.06 23.48
C LEU A 11 -0.20 -4.14 24.00
N ALA A 12 0.11 -4.70 25.16
CA ALA A 12 -0.61 -5.78 25.81
C ALA A 12 -1.48 -5.34 26.99
N THR A 13 -1.36 -4.11 27.48
CA THR A 13 -2.06 -3.58 28.67
C THR A 13 -2.97 -2.41 28.34
N ASP A 14 -2.55 -1.46 27.50
CA ASP A 14 -3.26 -0.19 27.29
C ASP A 14 -4.70 -0.39 26.75
N PRO A 15 -5.61 0.56 26.96
CA PRO A 15 -6.95 0.50 26.37
C PRO A 15 -6.87 0.44 24.84
N LEU A 16 -7.53 -0.56 24.23
CA LEU A 16 -7.43 -0.83 22.79
C LEU A 16 -7.86 0.35 21.91
N GLY A 17 -8.86 1.13 22.32
CA GLY A 17 -9.32 2.31 21.58
C GLY A 17 -8.24 3.39 21.47
N SER A 18 -7.69 3.80 22.61
CA SER A 18 -6.59 4.77 22.67
C SER A 18 -5.34 4.25 21.95
N LEU A 19 -5.01 2.98 22.14
CA LEU A 19 -3.86 2.35 21.49
C LEU A 19 -4.01 2.31 19.96
N LEU A 20 -5.20 1.95 19.46
CA LEU A 20 -5.49 1.96 18.03
C LEU A 20 -5.36 3.37 17.47
N LEU A 21 -5.94 4.39 18.11
CA LEU A 21 -5.84 5.78 17.66
C LEU A 21 -4.38 6.26 17.65
N ARG A 22 -3.61 5.95 18.70
CA ARG A 22 -2.19 6.32 18.83
C ARG A 22 -1.32 5.73 17.72
N LEU A 23 -1.67 4.57 17.18
CA LEU A 23 -0.93 3.90 16.10
C LEU A 23 -1.51 4.16 14.70
N ALA A 24 -2.83 4.29 14.59
CA ALA A 24 -3.54 4.53 13.34
C ALA A 24 -3.41 5.97 12.87
N LEU A 25 -3.50 6.96 13.76
CA LEU A 25 -3.45 8.37 13.34
C LEU A 25 -2.11 8.72 12.64
N PRO A 26 -0.93 8.33 13.17
CA PRO A 26 0.33 8.58 12.47
C PRO A 26 0.46 7.81 11.16
N THR A 27 -0.08 6.59 11.07
CA THR A 27 0.00 5.80 9.84
C THR A 27 -0.93 6.34 8.76
N VAL A 28 -2.15 6.79 9.10
CA VAL A 28 -3.04 7.53 8.19
C VAL A 28 -2.38 8.83 7.73
N ALA A 29 -1.81 9.60 8.66
CA ALA A 29 -1.08 10.82 8.32
C ALA A 29 0.10 10.55 7.38
N ALA A 30 0.86 9.46 7.60
CA ALA A 30 1.94 9.07 6.70
C ALA A 30 1.44 8.78 5.27
N GLN A 31 0.31 8.09 5.12
CA GLN A 31 -0.30 7.83 3.81
C GLN A 31 -0.77 9.13 3.13
N LEU A 32 -1.39 10.04 3.88
CA LEU A 32 -1.81 11.35 3.36
C LEU A 32 -0.62 12.22 2.96
N ILE A 33 0.43 12.27 3.78
CA ILE A 33 1.68 12.98 3.46
C ILE A 33 2.31 12.40 2.19
N ASN A 34 2.34 11.06 2.07
CA ASN A 34 2.89 10.40 0.90
C ASN A 34 2.14 10.82 -0.38
N MET A 35 0.82 10.78 -0.33
CA MET A 35 -0.03 11.20 -1.43
C MET A 35 0.12 12.69 -1.77
N LEU A 36 0.17 13.58 -0.76
CA LEU A 36 0.31 15.02 -0.97
C LEU A 36 1.62 15.37 -1.68
N TYR A 37 2.75 14.77 -1.29
CA TYR A 37 4.00 15.08 -1.99
C TYR A 37 3.98 14.55 -3.44
N ASN A 38 3.40 13.38 -3.69
CA ASN A 38 3.28 12.87 -5.07
C ASN A 38 2.44 13.82 -5.96
N ILE A 39 1.45 14.51 -5.39
CA ILE A 39 0.69 15.55 -6.11
C ILE A 39 1.58 16.77 -6.37
N VAL A 40 2.32 17.25 -5.37
CA VAL A 40 3.19 18.41 -5.49
C VAL A 40 4.31 18.18 -6.52
N ASP A 41 4.96 17.02 -6.51
CA ASP A 41 5.97 16.61 -7.50
C ASP A 41 5.42 16.70 -8.92
N ARG A 42 4.22 16.17 -9.16
CA ARG A 42 3.54 16.27 -10.46
C ARG A 42 3.21 17.71 -10.86
N ILE A 43 2.81 18.55 -9.90
CA ILE A 43 2.57 19.98 -10.17
C ILE A 43 3.87 20.64 -10.65
N TYR A 44 5.01 20.38 -10.01
CA TYR A 44 6.28 20.95 -10.44
C TYR A 44 6.71 20.45 -11.83
N ILE A 45 6.59 19.14 -12.09
CA ILE A 45 6.90 18.57 -13.41
C ILE A 45 6.01 19.17 -14.51
N GLY A 46 4.71 19.33 -14.24
CA GLY A 46 3.77 19.93 -15.19
C GLY A 46 4.06 21.39 -15.52
N HIS A 47 4.75 22.11 -14.63
CA HIS A 47 5.13 23.53 -14.82
C HIS A 47 6.54 23.72 -15.39
N ILE A 48 7.21 22.65 -15.84
CA ILE A 48 8.48 22.78 -16.57
C ILE A 48 8.23 23.59 -17.86
N PRO A 49 8.96 24.69 -18.09
CA PRO A 49 8.81 25.49 -19.30
C PRO A 49 8.93 24.65 -20.57
N GLU A 50 8.03 24.87 -21.53
CA GLU A 50 7.97 24.28 -22.88
C GLU A 50 7.74 22.76 -22.97
N THR A 51 8.11 21.99 -21.95
CA THR A 51 8.14 20.52 -21.99
C THR A 51 7.28 19.86 -20.92
N GLY A 52 6.67 20.62 -20.01
CA GLY A 52 5.94 20.10 -18.84
C GLY A 52 4.86 19.05 -19.15
N ALA A 53 4.10 19.22 -20.24
CA ALA A 53 3.07 18.25 -20.62
C ALA A 53 3.65 16.91 -21.08
N LEU A 54 4.71 16.92 -21.91
CA LEU A 54 5.40 15.72 -22.37
C LEU A 54 6.18 15.06 -21.23
N ALA A 55 6.81 15.87 -20.38
CA ALA A 55 7.51 15.45 -19.17
C ALA A 55 6.57 14.72 -18.19
N LEU A 56 5.40 15.29 -17.90
CA LEU A 56 4.39 14.69 -17.04
C LEU A 56 3.87 13.37 -17.62
N THR A 57 3.67 13.31 -18.94
CA THR A 57 3.27 12.08 -19.62
C THR A 57 4.36 11.01 -19.53
N GLY A 58 5.62 11.39 -19.77
CA GLY A 58 6.78 10.51 -19.62
C GLY A 58 6.91 9.93 -18.22
N VAL A 59 6.84 10.78 -17.18
CA VAL A 59 6.85 10.33 -15.77
C VAL A 59 5.64 9.46 -15.44
N GLY A 60 4.48 9.76 -16.03
CA GLY A 60 3.26 8.95 -15.87
C GLY A 60 3.45 7.49 -16.28
N VAL A 61 4.19 7.24 -17.37
CA VAL A 61 4.49 5.87 -17.84
C VAL A 61 5.44 5.12 -16.90
N CYS A 62 6.21 5.83 -16.07
CA CYS A 62 7.08 5.22 -15.06
C CYS A 62 6.32 4.67 -13.84
N LEU A 63 5.09 5.13 -13.60
CA LEU A 63 4.34 4.81 -12.37
C LEU A 63 4.08 3.32 -12.16
N PRO A 64 3.68 2.51 -13.17
CA PRO A 64 3.53 1.07 -12.98
C PRO A 64 4.83 0.40 -12.52
N LEU A 65 5.98 0.82 -13.04
CA LEU A 65 7.29 0.32 -12.62
C LEU A 65 7.59 0.70 -11.17
N ILE A 66 7.33 1.95 -10.79
CA ILE A 66 7.48 2.44 -9.40
C ILE A 66 6.56 1.67 -8.43
N MET A 67 5.33 1.35 -8.85
CA MET A 67 4.41 0.53 -8.07
C MET A 67 4.92 -0.89 -7.89
N ILE A 68 5.51 -1.50 -8.93
CA ILE A 68 6.14 -2.83 -8.83
C ILE A 68 7.31 -2.80 -7.83
N VAL A 69 8.16 -1.77 -7.90
CA VAL A 69 9.25 -1.56 -6.92
C VAL A 69 8.64 -1.49 -5.50
N SER A 70 7.63 -0.64 -5.29
CA SER A 70 6.95 -0.51 -3.99
C SER A 70 6.30 -1.82 -3.51
N ALA A 71 5.77 -2.63 -4.43
CA ALA A 71 5.20 -3.93 -4.13
C ALA A 71 6.25 -4.91 -3.58
N PHE A 72 7.46 -4.93 -4.15
CA PHE A 72 8.58 -5.71 -3.61
C PHE A 72 9.01 -5.22 -2.22
N ALA A 73 8.94 -3.91 -1.97
CA ALA A 73 9.23 -3.38 -0.65
C ALA A 73 8.21 -3.90 0.38
N ALA A 74 6.93 -3.89 0.00
CA ALA A 74 5.83 -4.41 0.80
C ALA A 74 5.90 -5.95 0.97
N LEU A 75 6.39 -6.70 -0.02
CA LEU A 75 6.57 -8.16 0.06
C LEU A 75 7.42 -8.55 1.26
N VAL A 76 8.53 -7.86 1.48
CA VAL A 76 9.45 -8.14 2.59
C VAL A 76 8.99 -7.44 3.86
N GLY A 77 8.64 -6.15 3.78
CA GLY A 77 8.22 -5.34 4.93
C GLY A 77 6.95 -5.88 5.60
N ASN A 78 5.84 -5.94 4.85
CA ASN A 78 4.54 -6.36 5.38
C ASN A 78 4.46 -7.87 5.65
N GLY A 79 5.43 -8.64 5.16
CA GLY A 79 5.58 -10.06 5.49
C GLY A 79 6.42 -10.31 6.76
N GLY A 80 7.53 -9.59 6.92
CA GLY A 80 8.45 -9.76 8.04
C GLY A 80 7.99 -9.05 9.31
N ALA A 81 7.46 -7.82 9.19
CA ALA A 81 7.03 -6.99 10.31
C ALA A 81 6.02 -7.70 11.25
N PRO A 82 4.91 -8.29 10.75
CA PRO A 82 3.98 -9.01 11.62
C PRO A 82 4.60 -10.20 12.31
N ARG A 83 5.48 -10.94 11.63
CA ARG A 83 6.16 -12.10 12.22
C ARG A 83 7.14 -11.69 13.32
N ALA A 84 7.84 -10.58 13.13
CA ALA A 84 8.68 -10.00 14.17
C ALA A 84 7.84 -9.55 15.37
N THR A 85 6.67 -8.92 15.15
CA THR A 85 5.76 -8.55 16.25
C THR A 85 5.20 -9.77 16.99
N ILE A 86 4.86 -10.85 16.30
CA ILE A 86 4.44 -12.10 16.94
C ILE A 86 5.57 -12.66 17.82
N ALA A 87 6.80 -12.70 17.31
CA ALA A 87 7.95 -13.16 18.08
C ALA A 87 8.24 -12.26 19.31
N MET A 88 8.04 -10.94 19.19
CA MET A 88 8.08 -10.02 20.33
C MET A 88 7.01 -10.36 21.38
N GLY A 89 5.77 -10.62 20.94
CA GLY A 89 4.68 -11.02 21.83
C GLY A 89 4.96 -12.34 22.57
N GLN A 90 5.67 -13.26 21.93
CA GLN A 90 6.13 -14.53 22.54
C GLN A 90 7.26 -14.35 23.56
N GLY A 91 7.75 -13.13 23.78
CA GLY A 91 8.94 -12.86 24.59
C GLY A 91 10.26 -13.22 23.91
N ASN A 92 10.23 -13.70 22.66
CA ASN A 92 11.42 -14.12 21.92
C ASN A 92 11.99 -12.97 21.09
N LYS A 93 12.66 -12.04 21.78
CA LYS A 93 13.28 -10.86 21.17
C LYS A 93 14.35 -11.23 20.16
N GLU A 94 15.17 -12.23 20.45
CA GLU A 94 16.26 -12.67 19.57
C GLU A 94 15.72 -13.13 18.22
N LYS A 95 14.65 -13.95 18.21
CA LYS A 95 13.98 -14.37 16.98
C LYS A 95 13.41 -13.19 16.19
N ALA A 96 12.87 -12.18 16.88
CA ALA A 96 12.38 -10.98 16.22
C ALA A 96 13.53 -10.17 15.57
N GLU A 97 14.69 -10.04 16.23
CA GLU A 97 15.90 -9.40 15.65
C GLU A 97 16.49 -10.22 14.49
N VAL A 98 16.41 -11.56 14.54
CA VAL A 98 16.78 -12.44 13.43
C VAL A 98 15.87 -12.23 12.22
N ILE A 99 14.55 -12.14 12.42
CA ILE A 99 13.58 -11.84 11.34
C ILE A 99 13.90 -10.49 10.71
N LEU A 100 14.12 -9.45 11.52
CA LEU A 100 14.48 -8.11 11.05
C LEU A 100 15.77 -8.14 10.22
N GLY A 101 16.84 -8.76 10.73
CA GLY A 101 18.13 -8.84 10.04
C GLY A 101 18.08 -9.63 8.74
N ASN A 102 17.30 -10.71 8.70
CA ASN A 102 17.10 -11.49 7.47
C ASN A 102 16.29 -10.70 6.43
N CYS A 103 15.22 -10.03 6.85
CA CYS A 103 14.42 -9.20 5.95
C CYS A 103 15.22 -8.01 5.43
N PHE A 104 16.06 -7.40 6.27
CA PHE A 104 17.00 -6.35 5.84
C PHE A 104 17.98 -6.86 4.77
N ALA A 105 18.59 -8.03 4.98
CA ALA A 105 19.47 -8.64 3.99
C ALA A 105 18.74 -8.95 2.67
N LEU A 106 17.54 -9.52 2.75
CA LEU A 106 16.71 -9.80 1.58
C LEU A 106 16.34 -8.50 0.85
N GLN A 107 16.04 -7.43 1.58
CA GLN A 107 15.69 -6.15 0.98
C GLN A 107 16.83 -5.54 0.19
N ILE A 108 18.07 -5.64 0.68
CA ILE A 108 19.26 -5.23 -0.08
C ILE A 108 19.38 -6.04 -1.37
N VAL A 109 19.26 -7.37 -1.28
CA VAL A 109 19.35 -8.25 -2.47
C VAL A 109 18.27 -7.89 -3.49
N VAL A 110 17.01 -7.77 -3.05
CA VAL A 110 15.89 -7.39 -3.92
C VAL A 110 16.13 -6.01 -4.53
N SER A 111 16.64 -5.05 -3.76
CA SER A 111 16.97 -3.72 -4.26
C SER A 111 17.99 -3.76 -5.37
N VAL A 112 19.11 -4.47 -5.17
CA VAL A 112 20.18 -4.59 -6.17
C VAL A 112 19.67 -5.29 -7.42
N VAL A 113 18.91 -6.37 -7.27
CA VAL A 113 18.30 -7.09 -8.40
C VAL A 113 17.34 -6.18 -9.18
N LEU A 114 16.48 -5.42 -8.49
CA LEU A 114 15.57 -4.50 -9.14
C LEU A 114 16.31 -3.35 -9.83
N THR A 115 17.34 -2.78 -9.21
CA THR A 115 18.19 -1.76 -9.85
C THR A 115 18.81 -2.30 -11.14
N VAL A 116 19.37 -3.52 -11.13
CA VAL A 116 19.97 -4.11 -12.33
C VAL A 116 18.92 -4.37 -13.41
N ILE A 117 17.76 -4.92 -13.05
CA ILE A 117 16.67 -5.19 -14.02
C ILE A 117 16.15 -3.89 -14.63
N LEU A 118 15.90 -2.88 -13.80
CA LEU A 118 15.40 -1.59 -14.25
C LEU A 118 16.43 -0.87 -15.12
N PHE A 119 17.71 -0.88 -14.75
CA PHE A 119 18.76 -0.20 -15.51
C PHE A 119 19.09 -0.88 -16.85
N LEU A 120 18.98 -2.20 -16.95
CA LEU A 120 19.24 -2.94 -18.20
C LEU A 120 18.03 -3.00 -19.15
N GLY A 121 16.82 -2.84 -18.62
CA GLY A 121 15.58 -3.01 -19.37
C GLY A 121 14.68 -1.79 -19.42
N ASP A 122 15.11 -0.64 -18.88
CA ASP A 122 14.33 0.59 -18.73
C ASP A 122 13.53 0.93 -20.00
N ARG A 123 14.19 1.04 -21.15
CA ARG A 123 13.56 1.48 -22.40
C ARG A 123 12.56 0.44 -22.91
N ALA A 124 12.91 -0.84 -22.84
CA ALA A 124 12.04 -1.92 -23.30
C ALA A 124 10.78 -2.04 -22.43
N PHE A 125 10.95 -1.95 -21.11
CA PHE A 125 9.83 -1.94 -20.18
C PHE A 125 8.96 -0.70 -20.37
N LEU A 126 9.55 0.49 -20.45
CA LEU A 126 8.81 1.74 -20.65
C LEU A 126 7.99 1.73 -21.95
N LEU A 127 8.55 1.22 -23.05
CA LEU A 127 7.80 1.03 -24.30
C LEU A 127 6.66 0.01 -24.12
N ALA A 128 6.91 -1.11 -23.41
CA ALA A 128 5.88 -2.12 -23.13
C ALA A 128 4.75 -1.57 -22.24
N PHE A 129 5.05 -0.63 -21.34
CA PHE A 129 4.08 0.05 -20.48
C PHE A 129 3.42 1.28 -21.13
N GLY A 130 3.70 1.55 -22.42
CA GLY A 130 2.97 2.54 -23.21
C GLY A 130 3.70 3.86 -23.48
N ALA A 131 5.02 3.92 -23.28
CA ALA A 131 5.80 5.07 -23.72
C ALA A 131 5.76 5.21 -25.24
N SER A 132 5.64 6.45 -25.72
CA SER A 132 5.68 6.78 -27.16
C SER A 132 7.06 7.33 -27.54
N ALA A 133 7.30 7.50 -28.84
CA ALA A 133 8.53 8.13 -29.35
C ALA A 133 8.77 9.54 -28.77
N ASN A 134 7.70 10.25 -28.40
CA ASN A 134 7.79 11.62 -27.86
C ASN A 134 7.95 11.66 -26.33
N THR A 135 7.71 10.55 -25.63
CA THR A 135 7.71 10.50 -24.16
C THR A 135 8.78 9.59 -23.58
N ILE A 136 9.32 8.67 -24.39
CA ILE A 136 10.30 7.67 -23.96
C ILE A 136 11.57 8.30 -23.38
N ASP A 137 12.08 9.37 -23.98
CA ASP A 137 13.33 9.99 -23.52
C ASP A 137 13.17 10.66 -22.15
N TYR A 138 12.01 11.26 -21.87
CA TYR A 138 11.68 11.78 -20.53
C TYR A 138 11.53 10.65 -19.51
N ALA A 139 10.86 9.56 -19.90
CA ALA A 139 10.65 8.41 -19.04
C ALA A 139 11.96 7.71 -18.68
N VAL A 140 12.83 7.48 -19.66
CA VAL A 140 14.19 6.91 -19.48
C VAL A 140 15.03 7.82 -18.58
N ALA A 141 15.04 9.13 -18.88
CA ALA A 141 15.79 10.09 -18.06
C ALA A 141 15.35 10.13 -16.59
N TYR A 142 14.06 9.91 -16.31
CA TYR A 142 13.56 9.75 -14.94
C TYR A 142 13.98 8.40 -14.35
N MET A 143 13.78 7.31 -15.08
CA MET A 143 13.98 5.95 -14.59
C MET A 143 15.44 5.59 -14.35
N ASP A 144 16.38 6.10 -15.13
CA ASP A 144 17.82 5.88 -14.93
C ASP A 144 18.25 6.32 -13.53
N ILE A 145 17.81 7.53 -13.13
CA ILE A 145 18.12 8.09 -11.81
C ILE A 145 17.36 7.34 -10.73
N TYR A 146 16.07 7.05 -10.97
CA TYR A 146 15.24 6.31 -10.02
C TYR A 146 15.76 4.88 -9.75
N ALA A 147 16.28 4.19 -10.78
CA ALA A 147 16.82 2.84 -10.69
C ALA A 147 18.00 2.78 -9.71
N VAL A 148 18.92 3.75 -9.76
CA VAL A 148 20.04 3.86 -8.81
C VAL A 148 19.53 4.11 -7.39
N GLY A 149 18.48 4.93 -7.26
CA GLY A 149 17.85 5.24 -5.98
C GLY A 149 16.91 4.18 -5.42
N THR A 150 16.64 3.11 -6.18
CA THR A 150 15.69 2.04 -5.79
C THR A 150 16.06 1.42 -4.45
N ILE A 151 17.35 1.31 -4.12
CA ILE A 151 17.80 0.86 -2.80
C ILE A 151 17.26 1.74 -1.67
N PHE A 152 17.29 3.07 -1.80
CA PHE A 152 16.78 3.95 -0.74
C PHE A 152 15.27 3.81 -0.59
N VAL A 153 14.53 3.68 -1.70
CA VAL A 153 13.08 3.47 -1.69
C VAL A 153 12.72 2.16 -0.98
N GLN A 154 13.37 1.06 -1.39
CA GLN A 154 13.14 -0.27 -0.82
C GLN A 154 13.43 -0.35 0.67
N MET A 155 14.54 0.27 1.09
CA MET A 155 14.94 0.32 2.50
C MET A 155 14.00 1.19 3.30
N THR A 156 13.63 2.37 2.82
CA THR A 156 12.67 3.27 3.48
C THR A 156 11.33 2.56 3.67
N LEU A 157 10.71 2.07 2.61
CA LEU A 157 9.37 1.48 2.69
C LEU A 157 9.37 0.15 3.46
N GLY A 158 10.32 -0.74 3.15
CA GLY A 158 10.37 -2.06 3.76
C GLY A 158 10.71 -2.05 5.25
N MET A 159 11.69 -1.23 5.65
CA MET A 159 12.14 -1.17 7.04
C MET A 159 11.26 -0.28 7.91
N ASN A 160 10.54 0.70 7.34
CA ASN A 160 9.53 1.47 8.06
C ASN A 160 8.43 0.57 8.65
N ALA A 161 8.03 -0.49 7.94
CA ALA A 161 7.08 -1.48 8.44
C ALA A 161 7.54 -2.08 9.79
N PHE A 162 8.84 -2.32 9.98
CA PHE A 162 9.40 -2.82 11.24
C PHE A 162 9.43 -1.77 12.36
N ILE A 163 9.51 -0.48 12.04
CA ILE A 163 9.37 0.61 13.03
C ILE A 163 7.92 0.64 13.54
N THR A 164 6.96 0.60 12.63
CA THR A 164 5.52 0.58 12.96
C THR A 164 5.13 -0.70 13.70
N ALA A 165 5.66 -1.86 13.30
CA ALA A 165 5.50 -3.17 13.94
C ALA A 165 5.89 -3.18 15.43
N GLN A 166 6.78 -2.27 15.80
CA GLN A 166 7.26 -2.06 17.15
C GLN A 166 6.39 -1.12 17.98
N GLY A 167 5.35 -0.51 17.41
CA GLY A 167 4.52 0.49 18.09
C GLY A 167 5.06 1.92 17.98
N PHE A 168 6.11 2.15 17.19
CA PHE A 168 6.68 3.48 16.93
C PHE A 168 6.08 4.12 15.67
N ALA A 169 4.75 4.09 15.52
CA ALA A 169 4.06 4.62 14.34
C ALA A 169 4.38 6.11 14.07
N LYS A 170 4.62 6.91 15.13
CA LYS A 170 5.05 8.31 15.00
C LYS A 170 6.43 8.45 14.36
N GLU A 171 7.38 7.61 14.75
CA GLU A 171 8.73 7.59 14.15
C GLU A 171 8.67 7.14 12.68
N GLY A 172 7.78 6.19 12.37
CA GLY A 172 7.49 5.78 11.01
C GLY A 172 6.86 6.90 10.16
N MET A 173 5.94 7.68 10.73
CA MET A 173 5.35 8.85 10.06
C MET A 173 6.40 9.95 9.83
N LEU A 174 7.28 10.19 10.81
CA LEU A 174 8.35 11.19 10.68
C LEU A 174 9.29 10.86 9.52
N SER A 175 9.60 9.58 9.27
CA SER A 175 10.43 9.23 8.11
C SER A 175 9.79 9.61 6.78
N VAL A 176 8.46 9.46 6.66
CA VAL A 176 7.70 9.85 5.47
C VAL A 176 7.63 11.38 5.37
N LEU A 177 7.42 12.08 6.48
CA LEU A 177 7.40 13.54 6.53
C LEU A 177 8.74 14.15 6.11
N ILE A 178 9.86 13.60 6.60
CA ILE A 178 11.21 14.07 6.23
C ILE A 178 11.41 13.96 4.71
N GLY A 179 11.04 12.83 4.12
CA GLY A 179 11.15 12.63 2.67
C GLY A 179 10.24 13.57 1.89
N ALA A 180 8.99 13.71 2.29
CA ALA A 180 8.03 14.59 1.64
C ALA A 180 8.47 16.07 1.68
N VAL A 181 8.89 16.56 2.85
CA VAL A 181 9.36 17.94 3.01
C VAL A 181 10.64 18.17 2.22
N ALA A 182 11.60 17.24 2.28
CA ALA A 182 12.81 17.34 1.49
C ALA A 182 12.49 17.35 -0.01
N ASN A 183 11.54 16.55 -0.49
CA ASN A 183 11.20 16.46 -1.90
C ASN A 183 10.55 17.77 -2.39
N ILE A 184 9.58 18.29 -1.64
CA ILE A 184 8.93 19.59 -1.95
C ILE A 184 9.96 20.74 -2.03
N ILE A 185 11.03 20.70 -1.23
CA ILE A 185 12.09 21.72 -1.26
C ILE A 185 13.08 21.47 -2.41
N LEU A 186 13.50 20.22 -2.62
CA LEU A 186 14.52 19.86 -3.60
C LEU A 186 14.00 19.89 -5.04
N ASP A 187 12.72 19.60 -5.28
CA ASP A 187 12.10 19.62 -6.60
C ASP A 187 12.29 20.97 -7.30
N PRO A 188 11.84 22.13 -6.78
CA PRO A 188 12.00 23.40 -7.47
C PRO A 188 13.46 23.80 -7.64
N ILE A 189 14.34 23.39 -6.72
CA ILE A 189 15.78 23.63 -6.81
C ILE A 189 16.36 22.86 -8.01
N PHE A 190 16.09 21.57 -8.13
CA PHE A 190 16.67 20.79 -9.23
C PHE A 190 15.95 21.00 -10.56
N ILE A 191 14.63 21.15 -10.55
CA ILE A 191 13.82 21.31 -11.76
C ILE A 191 14.03 22.71 -12.37
N PHE A 192 13.85 23.78 -11.58
CA PHE A 192 13.84 25.16 -12.10
C PHE A 192 15.18 25.88 -11.92
N TRP A 193 15.82 25.81 -10.75
CA TRP A 193 17.05 26.55 -10.50
C TRP A 193 18.25 25.96 -11.25
N PHE A 194 18.43 24.64 -11.20
CA PHE A 194 19.47 23.94 -11.96
C PHE A 194 19.05 23.58 -13.39
N GLY A 195 17.78 23.80 -13.76
CA GLY A 195 17.28 23.52 -15.11
C GLY A 195 17.36 22.04 -15.52
N LEU A 196 17.37 21.10 -14.57
CA LEU A 196 17.51 19.66 -14.87
C LEU A 196 16.19 19.01 -15.34
N GLY A 197 15.08 19.75 -15.31
CA GLY A 197 13.77 19.27 -15.75
C GLY A 197 13.38 17.94 -15.06
N VAL A 198 12.98 16.95 -15.85
CA VAL A 198 12.55 15.62 -15.37
C VAL A 198 13.64 14.88 -14.60
N ARG A 199 14.92 15.04 -14.99
CA ARG A 199 16.04 14.45 -14.25
C ARG A 199 16.16 15.06 -12.86
N GLY A 200 15.86 16.36 -12.75
CA GLY A 200 15.84 17.08 -11.48
C GLY A 200 14.79 16.53 -10.52
N ALA A 201 13.58 16.27 -11.01
CA ALA A 201 12.49 15.67 -10.22
C ALA A 201 12.86 14.26 -9.70
N ALA A 202 13.44 13.43 -10.57
CA ALA A 202 13.92 12.10 -10.16
C ALA A 202 15.03 12.19 -9.10
N LEU A 203 15.98 13.10 -9.28
CA LEU A 203 17.09 13.29 -8.33
C LEU A 203 16.59 13.79 -6.97
N ALA A 204 15.69 14.76 -6.96
CA ALA A 204 15.04 15.26 -5.75
C ALA A 204 14.30 14.13 -5.01
N THR A 205 13.54 13.31 -5.74
CA THR A 205 12.83 12.15 -5.18
C THR A 205 13.80 11.17 -4.51
N ILE A 206 14.89 10.80 -5.20
CA ILE A 206 15.85 9.83 -4.68
C ILE A 206 16.64 10.37 -3.48
N LEU A 207 17.05 11.64 -3.50
CA LEU A 207 17.74 12.26 -2.37
C LEU A 207 16.82 12.35 -1.14
N SER A 208 15.55 12.70 -1.33
CA SER A 208 14.56 12.67 -0.28
C SER A 208 14.35 11.29 0.32
N GLN A 209 14.29 10.26 -0.54
CA GLN A 209 14.20 8.87 -0.09
C GLN A 209 15.47 8.40 0.61
N ALA A 210 16.64 8.94 0.23
CA ALA A 210 17.89 8.70 0.95
C ALA A 210 17.86 9.32 2.36
N LEU A 211 17.33 10.54 2.52
CA LEU A 211 17.13 11.15 3.84
C LEU A 211 16.15 10.35 4.71
N SER A 212 15.03 9.90 4.14
CA SER A 212 14.10 8.99 4.81
C SER A 212 14.77 7.66 5.19
N CYS A 213 15.60 7.10 4.31
CA CYS A 213 16.32 5.87 4.56
C CYS A 213 17.30 6.04 5.73
N ILE A 214 18.07 7.13 5.73
CA ILE A 214 18.99 7.47 6.82
C ILE A 214 18.24 7.54 8.15
N TRP A 215 17.07 8.18 8.20
CA TRP A 215 16.24 8.22 9.41
C TRP A 215 15.80 6.83 9.86
N VAL A 216 15.26 6.01 8.96
CA VAL A 216 14.78 4.66 9.26
C VAL A 216 15.92 3.77 9.77
N LEU A 217 17.09 3.82 9.12
CA LEU A 217 18.26 3.06 9.53
C LEU A 217 18.84 3.57 10.84
N ALA A 218 18.97 4.89 11.03
CA ALA A 218 19.44 5.47 12.28
C ALA A 218 18.55 5.07 13.47
N PHE A 219 17.24 4.97 13.26
CA PHE A 219 16.31 4.45 14.26
C PHE A 219 16.57 2.97 14.57
N LEU A 220 16.68 2.12 13.54
CA LEU A 220 16.84 0.66 13.68
C LEU A 220 18.22 0.20 14.16
N PHE A 221 19.26 1.00 13.93
CA PHE A 221 20.59 0.81 14.54
C PHE A 221 20.70 1.50 15.92
N GLY A 222 19.77 2.40 16.23
CA GLY A 222 19.80 3.24 17.43
C GLY A 222 19.51 2.49 18.73
N LYS A 223 19.72 3.18 19.85
CA LYS A 223 19.42 2.62 21.17
C LYS A 223 17.92 2.66 21.52
N ARG A 224 17.15 3.53 20.84
CA ARG A 224 15.71 3.75 21.05
C ARG A 224 14.81 2.68 20.44
N THR A 225 15.27 1.98 19.39
CA THR A 225 14.53 0.83 18.86
C THR A 225 14.56 -0.34 19.84
N PHE A 226 13.47 -1.09 19.87
CA PHE A 226 13.40 -2.31 20.67
C PHE A 226 14.08 -3.47 19.93
N LEU A 227 13.78 -3.63 18.65
CA LEU A 227 14.44 -4.56 17.74
C LEU A 227 15.63 -3.84 17.11
N ARG A 228 16.84 -4.23 17.51
CA ARG A 228 18.04 -3.65 16.92
C ARG A 228 18.46 -4.48 15.73
N LEU A 229 18.81 -3.79 14.65
CA LEU A 229 19.48 -4.41 13.54
C LEU A 229 20.94 -4.63 13.93
N ARG A 230 21.33 -5.89 14.10
CA ARG A 230 22.69 -6.27 14.47
C ARG A 230 23.38 -6.99 13.32
N LYS A 231 24.69 -6.80 13.20
CA LYS A 231 25.46 -7.41 12.10
C LYS A 231 25.35 -8.94 12.10
N GLU A 232 25.23 -9.54 13.27
CA GLU A 232 25.18 -11.00 13.41
C GLU A 232 23.88 -11.60 12.87
N THR A 233 22.78 -10.81 12.84
CA THR A 233 21.46 -11.25 12.38
C THR A 233 21.22 -11.01 10.88
N ILE A 234 22.11 -10.25 10.21
CA ILE A 234 22.05 -10.00 8.76
C ILE A 234 22.53 -11.24 8.02
N ARG A 235 21.61 -12.13 7.70
CA ARG A 235 21.86 -13.39 6.98
C ARG A 235 20.68 -13.70 6.07
N LEU A 236 20.88 -14.53 5.06
CA LEU A 236 19.80 -15.03 4.20
C LEU A 236 19.48 -16.47 4.59
N SER A 237 18.62 -16.65 5.60
CA SER A 237 18.13 -17.97 5.99
C SER A 237 16.76 -18.25 5.36
N PRO A 238 16.65 -19.22 4.43
CA PRO A 238 15.37 -19.57 3.81
C PRO A 238 14.30 -19.96 4.84
N ALA A 239 14.69 -20.59 5.94
CA ALA A 239 13.77 -20.99 7.01
C ALA A 239 13.08 -19.78 7.69
N VAL A 240 13.75 -18.62 7.72
CA VAL A 240 13.20 -17.38 8.27
C VAL A 240 12.48 -16.59 7.17
N LEU A 241 13.05 -16.54 5.96
CA LEU A 241 12.57 -15.70 4.87
C LEU A 241 11.32 -16.24 4.18
N LEU A 242 11.26 -17.54 3.87
CA LEU A 242 10.11 -18.12 3.14
C LEU A 242 8.78 -17.84 3.85
N PRO A 243 8.65 -18.00 5.18
CA PRO A 243 7.41 -17.66 5.86
C PRO A 243 7.11 -16.15 5.91
N CYS A 244 8.11 -15.28 5.79
CA CYS A 244 7.93 -13.82 5.71
C CYS A 244 7.42 -13.44 4.31
N VAL A 245 8.14 -13.87 3.27
CA VAL A 245 7.77 -13.64 1.85
C VAL A 245 6.38 -14.20 1.57
N ALA A 246 6.06 -15.41 2.05
CA ALA A 246 4.72 -15.98 1.90
C ALA A 246 3.63 -15.12 2.54
N LEU A 247 3.91 -14.45 3.67
CA LEU A 247 2.93 -13.57 4.31
C LEU A 247 2.77 -12.25 3.53
N GLY A 248 3.88 -11.67 3.06
CA GLY A 248 3.85 -10.43 2.29
C GLY A 248 3.38 -10.60 0.84
N ALA A 249 3.38 -11.84 0.32
CA ALA A 249 2.90 -12.15 -1.03
C ALA A 249 1.46 -11.68 -1.26
N ALA A 250 0.60 -11.70 -0.24
CA ALA A 250 -0.74 -11.16 -0.36
C ALA A 250 -0.74 -9.66 -0.71
N THR A 251 0.08 -8.86 -0.04
CA THR A 251 0.19 -7.41 -0.30
C THR A 251 0.88 -7.13 -1.63
N PHE A 252 1.90 -7.91 -1.98
CA PHE A 252 2.55 -7.85 -3.29
C PHE A 252 1.55 -8.10 -4.42
N ILE A 253 0.77 -9.18 -4.32
CA ILE A 253 -0.28 -9.54 -5.29
C ILE A 253 -1.31 -8.41 -5.39
N MET A 254 -1.74 -7.84 -4.25
CA MET A 254 -2.69 -6.73 -4.25
C MET A 254 -2.15 -5.52 -5.03
N GLN A 255 -0.91 -5.07 -4.75
CA GLN A 255 -0.32 -3.93 -5.44
C GLN A 255 -0.04 -4.22 -6.92
N ALA A 256 0.55 -5.38 -7.23
CA ALA A 256 0.86 -5.76 -8.60
C ALA A 256 -0.40 -5.95 -9.46
N SER A 257 -1.50 -6.42 -8.87
CA SER A 257 -2.77 -6.62 -9.58
C SER A 257 -3.44 -5.30 -10.00
N GLU A 258 -3.14 -4.20 -9.32
CA GLU A 258 -3.78 -2.91 -9.56
C GLU A 258 -3.50 -2.38 -10.97
N SER A 259 -2.25 -2.53 -11.45
CA SER A 259 -1.87 -2.17 -12.82
C SER A 259 -2.60 -3.02 -13.86
N VAL A 260 -2.70 -4.34 -13.66
CA VAL A 260 -3.38 -5.25 -14.59
C VAL A 260 -4.87 -4.93 -14.68
N ILE A 261 -5.50 -4.66 -13.53
CA ILE A 261 -6.93 -4.33 -13.48
C ILE A 261 -7.21 -2.98 -14.11
N SER A 262 -6.35 -1.98 -13.91
CA SER A 262 -6.49 -0.68 -14.57
C SER A 262 -6.48 -0.81 -16.09
N VAL A 263 -5.56 -1.61 -16.66
CA VAL A 263 -5.52 -1.90 -18.10
C VAL A 263 -6.78 -2.62 -18.57
N ALA A 264 -7.25 -3.61 -17.82
CA ALA A 264 -8.46 -4.36 -18.17
C ALA A 264 -9.72 -3.46 -18.20
N PHE A 265 -9.91 -2.61 -17.18
CA PHE A 265 -10.99 -1.64 -17.14
C PHE A 265 -10.90 -0.66 -18.30
N ASN A 266 -9.73 -0.04 -18.54
CA ASN A 266 -9.57 0.95 -19.59
C ASN A 266 -9.82 0.35 -20.98
N SER A 267 -9.31 -0.84 -21.26
CA SER A 267 -9.54 -1.55 -22.51
C SER A 267 -11.03 -1.89 -22.71
N SER A 268 -11.68 -2.43 -21.69
CA SER A 268 -13.09 -2.83 -21.79
C SER A 268 -14.01 -1.60 -21.91
N LEU A 269 -13.75 -0.54 -21.16
CA LEU A 269 -14.53 0.70 -21.21
C LEU A 269 -14.32 1.45 -22.53
N LEU A 270 -13.10 1.44 -23.09
CA LEU A 270 -12.87 2.02 -24.41
C LEU A 270 -13.71 1.31 -25.47
N GLN A 271 -13.80 -0.02 -25.42
CA GLN A 271 -14.58 -0.82 -26.36
C GLN A 271 -16.09 -0.55 -26.26
N TYR A 272 -16.65 -0.45 -25.05
CA TYR A 272 -18.10 -0.41 -24.83
C TYR A 272 -18.67 0.99 -24.54
N GLY A 273 -17.83 1.95 -24.13
CA GLY A 273 -18.24 3.27 -23.68
C GLY A 273 -17.41 4.44 -24.23
N GLY A 274 -16.37 4.16 -25.01
CA GLY A 274 -15.52 5.17 -25.63
C GLY A 274 -14.68 5.98 -24.64
N ASP A 275 -14.08 7.07 -25.12
CA ASP A 275 -13.13 7.88 -24.36
C ASP A 275 -13.73 8.52 -23.11
N LEU A 276 -15.02 8.89 -23.15
CA LEU A 276 -15.73 9.47 -22.00
C LEU A 276 -15.78 8.49 -20.82
N ALA A 277 -16.00 7.20 -21.08
CA ALA A 277 -16.01 6.16 -20.06
C ALA A 277 -14.61 5.89 -19.48
N VAL A 278 -13.58 5.91 -20.32
CA VAL A 278 -12.17 5.78 -19.86
C VAL A 278 -11.77 6.99 -19.01
N GLY A 279 -12.15 8.19 -19.41
CA GLY A 279 -11.95 9.42 -18.64
C GLY A 279 -12.61 9.35 -17.27
N ALA A 280 -13.87 8.89 -17.22
CA ALA A 280 -14.57 8.68 -15.96
C ALA A 280 -13.87 7.64 -15.07
N MET A 281 -13.42 6.52 -15.62
CA MET A 281 -12.70 5.48 -14.85
C MET A 281 -11.42 6.01 -14.20
N THR A 282 -10.72 6.92 -14.87
CA THR A 282 -9.52 7.57 -14.32
C THR A 282 -9.86 8.41 -13.09
N ILE A 283 -10.98 9.14 -13.12
CA ILE A 283 -11.49 9.91 -11.98
C ILE A 283 -11.94 8.95 -10.86
N LEU A 284 -12.71 7.90 -11.20
CA LEU A 284 -13.18 6.88 -10.25
C LEU A 284 -12.02 6.23 -9.49
N SER A 285 -10.99 5.80 -10.23
CA SER A 285 -9.80 5.16 -9.67
C SER A 285 -9.05 6.12 -8.74
N SER A 286 -8.96 7.40 -9.12
CA SER A 286 -8.37 8.44 -8.28
C SER A 286 -9.15 8.58 -6.98
N VAL A 287 -10.47 8.83 -7.04
CA VAL A 287 -11.34 8.93 -5.85
C VAL A 287 -11.19 7.71 -4.94
N MET A 288 -11.12 6.51 -5.51
CA MET A 288 -10.92 5.27 -4.76
C MET A 288 -9.55 5.18 -4.12
N GLN A 289 -8.49 5.63 -4.77
CA GLN A 289 -7.17 5.68 -4.17
C GLN A 289 -7.17 6.55 -2.90
N PHE A 290 -7.76 7.75 -2.97
CA PHE A 290 -7.93 8.64 -1.80
C PHE A 290 -8.78 7.98 -0.70
N ALA A 291 -9.89 7.36 -1.09
CA ALA A 291 -10.82 6.67 -0.20
C ALA A 291 -10.15 5.53 0.61
N MET A 292 -9.14 4.88 0.03
CA MET A 292 -8.49 3.73 0.64
C MET A 292 -7.39 4.10 1.63
N LEU A 293 -6.78 5.29 1.54
CA LEU A 293 -5.64 5.65 2.39
C LEU A 293 -5.94 5.55 3.90
N PRO A 294 -7.08 6.05 4.41
CA PRO A 294 -7.36 5.95 5.84
C PRO A 294 -7.63 4.51 6.29
N LEU A 295 -8.27 3.68 5.45
CA LEU A 295 -8.46 2.26 5.75
C LEU A 295 -7.13 1.50 5.83
N GLN A 296 -6.20 1.80 4.93
CA GLN A 296 -4.86 1.22 4.97
C GLN A 296 -4.11 1.65 6.24
N GLY A 297 -4.16 2.93 6.61
CA GLY A 297 -3.55 3.43 7.85
C GLY A 297 -4.17 2.79 9.10
N LEU A 298 -5.49 2.67 9.19
CA LEU A 298 -6.18 1.95 10.28
C LEU A 298 -5.71 0.50 10.38
N GLY A 299 -5.57 -0.20 9.26
CA GLY A 299 -5.04 -1.56 9.18
C GLY A 299 -3.59 -1.66 9.69
N GLN A 300 -2.72 -0.76 9.23
CA GLN A 300 -1.32 -0.69 9.67
C GLN A 300 -1.18 -0.35 11.16
N GLY A 301 -2.04 0.52 11.71
CA GLY A 301 -2.08 0.83 13.14
C GLY A 301 -2.59 -0.32 14.01
N ALA A 302 -3.52 -1.14 13.50
CA ALA A 302 -4.05 -2.29 14.21
C ALA A 302 -3.11 -3.51 14.19
N GLN A 303 -2.29 -3.63 13.14
CA GLN A 303 -1.42 -4.79 12.91
C GLN A 303 -0.49 -5.09 14.11
N PRO A 304 0.25 -4.12 14.69
CA PRO A 304 1.12 -4.37 15.84
C PRO A 304 0.36 -4.87 17.07
N ILE A 305 -0.84 -4.32 17.30
CA ILE A 305 -1.71 -4.67 18.43
C ILE A 305 -2.13 -6.14 18.32
N ILE A 306 -2.66 -6.54 17.17
CA ILE A 306 -3.15 -7.90 16.94
C ILE A 306 -1.99 -8.89 16.97
N SER A 307 -0.90 -8.58 16.27
CA SER A 307 0.26 -9.48 16.14
C SER A 307 0.95 -9.72 17.48
N TYR A 308 1.15 -8.67 18.30
CA TYR A 308 1.78 -8.80 19.61
C TYR A 308 0.91 -9.63 20.56
N ASN A 309 -0.39 -9.32 20.63
CA ASN A 309 -1.30 -10.04 21.53
C ASN A 309 -1.55 -11.49 21.09
N TYR A 310 -1.45 -11.77 19.80
CA TYR A 310 -1.46 -13.13 19.28
C TYR A 310 -0.20 -13.90 19.73
N GLY A 311 0.98 -13.28 19.60
CA GLY A 311 2.23 -13.85 20.10
C GLY A 311 2.23 -14.07 21.61
N ALA A 312 1.64 -13.15 22.38
CA ALA A 312 1.56 -13.20 23.83
C ALA A 312 0.46 -14.11 24.38
N GLY A 313 -0.25 -14.86 23.52
CA GLY A 313 -1.34 -15.75 23.94
C GLY A 313 -2.59 -15.04 24.48
N LYS A 314 -2.68 -13.71 24.38
CA LYS A 314 -3.80 -12.90 24.92
C LYS A 314 -5.03 -12.94 24.01
N ARG A 315 -5.67 -14.12 23.96
CA ARG A 315 -6.82 -14.43 23.08
C ARG A 315 -7.93 -13.38 23.12
N ASP A 316 -8.40 -13.00 24.31
CA ASP A 316 -9.51 -12.05 24.44
C ASP A 316 -9.17 -10.67 23.89
N ARG A 317 -7.90 -10.29 24.04
CA ARG A 317 -7.39 -9.03 23.53
C ARG A 317 -7.28 -9.04 22.01
N VAL A 318 -6.85 -10.15 21.40
CA VAL A 318 -6.88 -10.36 19.94
C VAL A 318 -8.31 -10.24 19.41
N LYS A 319 -9.28 -10.90 20.06
CA LYS A 319 -10.70 -10.82 19.67
C LYS A 319 -11.23 -9.39 19.76
N LYS A 320 -11.00 -8.70 20.88
CA LYS A 320 -11.43 -7.31 21.08
C LYS A 320 -10.76 -6.35 20.07
N ALA A 321 -9.47 -6.54 19.78
CA ALA A 321 -8.74 -5.73 18.79
C ALA A 321 -9.31 -5.90 17.38
N PHE A 322 -9.61 -7.13 16.96
CA PHE A 322 -10.27 -7.40 15.67
C PHE A 322 -11.63 -6.72 15.59
N PHE A 323 -12.51 -6.87 16.58
CA PHE A 323 -13.84 -6.26 16.56
C PHE A 323 -13.78 -4.73 16.61
N LEU A 324 -12.78 -4.16 17.28
CA LEU A 324 -12.56 -2.72 17.26
C LEU A 324 -12.16 -2.25 15.85
N LEU A 325 -11.17 -2.92 15.22
CA LEU A 325 -10.78 -2.62 13.85
C LEU A 325 -11.98 -2.75 12.89
N LEU A 326 -12.74 -3.84 12.98
CA LEU A 326 -13.93 -4.07 12.16
C LEU A 326 -14.95 -2.94 12.29
N ARG A 327 -15.28 -2.51 13.52
CA ARG A 327 -16.26 -1.44 13.76
C ARG A 327 -15.78 -0.11 13.20
N VAL A 328 -14.52 0.25 13.42
CA VAL A 328 -13.96 1.52 12.95
C VAL A 328 -13.84 1.53 11.43
N SER A 329 -13.36 0.43 10.82
CA SER A 329 -13.27 0.29 9.37
C SER A 329 -14.64 0.31 8.70
N LEU A 330 -15.64 -0.38 9.27
CA LEU A 330 -17.02 -0.32 8.78
C LEU A 330 -17.63 1.06 8.91
N PHE A 331 -17.46 1.72 10.06
CA PHE A 331 -17.97 3.07 10.26
C PHE A 331 -17.39 4.03 9.21
N TYR A 332 -16.07 3.97 9.00
CA TYR A 332 -15.40 4.78 7.98
C TYR A 332 -15.89 4.44 6.56
N SER A 333 -15.96 3.16 6.18
CA SER A 333 -16.38 2.78 4.82
C SER A 333 -17.83 3.13 4.55
N CYS A 334 -18.73 2.98 5.54
CA CYS A 334 -20.13 3.43 5.44
C CYS A 334 -20.24 4.95 5.33
N LEU A 335 -19.49 5.70 6.14
CA LEU A 335 -19.48 7.17 6.08
C LEU A 335 -19.02 7.65 4.70
N LEU A 336 -17.94 7.08 4.20
CA LEU A 336 -17.39 7.44 2.90
C LEU A 336 -18.33 7.07 1.75
N TRP A 337 -18.90 5.86 1.78
CA TRP A 337 -19.92 5.44 0.83
C TRP A 337 -21.11 6.41 0.82
N ALA A 338 -21.63 6.80 1.99
CA ALA A 338 -22.73 7.74 2.09
C ALA A 338 -22.37 9.13 1.50
N LEU A 339 -21.17 9.64 1.78
CA LEU A 339 -20.71 10.91 1.22
C LEU A 339 -20.62 10.87 -0.31
N VAL A 340 -20.07 9.79 -0.87
CA VAL A 340 -19.94 9.63 -2.33
C VAL A 340 -21.32 9.44 -2.98
N GLU A 341 -22.24 8.72 -2.34
CA GLU A 341 -23.57 8.48 -2.90
C GLU A 341 -24.46 9.74 -2.90
N LEU A 342 -24.35 10.54 -1.83
CA LEU A 342 -25.09 11.80 -1.67
C LEU A 342 -24.52 12.91 -2.57
N PHE A 343 -23.20 12.98 -2.74
CA PHE A 343 -22.54 14.08 -3.45
C PHE A 343 -21.56 13.61 -4.55
N PRO A 344 -21.95 12.71 -5.48
CA PRO A 344 -21.01 12.10 -6.42
C PRO A 344 -20.40 13.13 -7.40
N GLN A 345 -21.20 14.12 -7.81
CA GLN A 345 -20.75 15.20 -8.69
C GLN A 345 -19.70 16.10 -8.02
N ALA A 346 -19.79 16.31 -6.70
CA ALA A 346 -18.78 17.07 -5.98
C ALA A 346 -17.43 16.36 -5.99
N PHE A 347 -17.41 15.02 -5.85
CA PHE A 347 -16.19 14.24 -6.00
C PHE A 347 -15.67 14.26 -7.45
N ALA A 348 -16.54 14.15 -8.45
CA ALA A 348 -16.14 14.24 -9.86
C ALA A 348 -15.57 15.62 -10.22
N SER A 349 -16.17 16.70 -9.72
CA SER A 349 -15.77 18.07 -10.01
C SER A 349 -14.44 18.48 -9.37
N LEU A 350 -13.93 17.69 -8.42
CA LEU A 350 -12.56 17.87 -7.91
C LEU A 350 -11.49 17.57 -8.97
N PHE A 351 -11.83 16.78 -9.98
CA PHE A 351 -10.88 16.30 -10.99
C PHE A 351 -11.10 16.88 -12.38
N THR A 352 -12.30 17.38 -12.67
CA THR A 352 -12.60 18.00 -13.97
C THR A 352 -13.65 19.09 -13.85
N SER A 353 -13.56 20.09 -14.73
CA SER A 353 -14.56 21.16 -14.87
C SER A 353 -15.48 20.94 -16.09
N ASP A 354 -15.25 19.88 -16.87
CA ASP A 354 -16.11 19.51 -17.99
C ASP A 354 -17.45 18.95 -17.47
N GLY A 355 -18.53 19.68 -17.74
CA GLY A 355 -19.87 19.35 -17.25
C GLY A 355 -20.39 18.00 -17.76
N GLU A 356 -20.04 17.58 -18.97
CA GLU A 356 -20.45 16.29 -19.52
C GLU A 356 -19.73 15.15 -18.79
N LEU A 357 -18.41 15.28 -18.63
CA LEU A 357 -17.61 14.30 -17.89
C LEU A 357 -18.00 14.25 -16.41
N VAL A 358 -18.30 15.38 -15.76
CA VAL A 358 -18.80 15.41 -14.37
C VAL A 358 -20.13 14.66 -14.24
N ALA A 359 -21.08 14.91 -15.15
CA ALA A 359 -22.38 14.27 -15.11
C ALA A 359 -22.29 12.75 -15.34
N TYR A 360 -21.50 12.33 -16.33
CA TYR A 360 -21.24 10.92 -16.61
C TYR A 360 -20.55 10.23 -15.43
N THR A 361 -19.45 10.83 -14.96
CA THR A 361 -18.65 10.32 -13.83
C THR A 361 -19.49 10.22 -12.57
N GLY A 362 -20.36 11.19 -12.29
CA GLY A 362 -21.23 11.15 -11.10
C GLY A 362 -22.15 9.92 -11.07
N ASN A 363 -22.71 9.54 -12.23
CA ASN A 363 -23.52 8.33 -12.35
C ASN A 363 -22.67 7.06 -12.26
N ALA A 364 -21.53 7.01 -12.94
CA ALA A 364 -20.61 5.88 -12.90
C ALA A 364 -20.05 5.64 -11.48
N LEU A 365 -19.74 6.71 -10.75
CA LEU A 365 -19.17 6.67 -9.41
C LEU A 365 -20.13 6.01 -8.41
N ARG A 366 -21.41 6.39 -8.40
CA ARG A 366 -22.44 5.73 -7.56
C ARG A 366 -22.48 4.23 -7.77
N LEU A 367 -22.45 3.82 -9.04
CA LEU A 367 -22.47 2.40 -9.40
C LEU A 367 -21.20 1.69 -8.95
N TYR A 368 -20.04 2.26 -9.24
CA TYR A 368 -18.74 1.68 -8.93
C TYR A 368 -18.51 1.53 -7.42
N VAL A 369 -18.96 2.51 -6.62
CA VAL A 369 -18.81 2.47 -5.16
C VAL A 369 -19.98 1.82 -4.43
N ALA A 370 -20.95 1.23 -5.14
CA ALA A 370 -22.19 0.74 -4.53
C ALA A 370 -21.97 -0.24 -3.36
N ALA A 371 -20.90 -1.05 -3.41
CA ALA A 371 -20.54 -2.01 -2.36
C ALA A 371 -19.44 -1.51 -1.39
N LEU A 372 -19.01 -0.26 -1.51
CA LEU A 372 -17.89 0.30 -0.74
C LEU A 372 -18.11 0.20 0.78
N PHE A 373 -19.35 0.29 1.25
CA PHE A 373 -19.68 0.17 2.66
C PHE A 373 -19.28 -1.20 3.26
N LEU A 374 -19.29 -2.28 2.45
CA LEU A 374 -18.84 -3.62 2.85
C LEU A 374 -17.32 -3.73 2.95
N PHE A 375 -16.59 -2.80 2.34
CA PHE A 375 -15.14 -2.87 2.20
C PHE A 375 -14.40 -2.81 3.54
N GLY A 376 -14.99 -2.19 4.56
CA GLY A 376 -14.47 -2.20 5.92
C GLY A 376 -14.32 -3.61 6.48
N ILE A 377 -15.20 -4.56 6.12
CA ILE A 377 -15.11 -5.97 6.51
C ILE A 377 -13.91 -6.63 5.83
N GLN A 378 -13.78 -6.42 4.52
CA GLN A 378 -12.69 -6.97 3.71
C GLN A 378 -11.33 -6.57 4.29
N MET A 379 -11.16 -5.27 4.55
CA MET A 379 -9.94 -4.72 5.12
C MET A 379 -9.64 -5.28 6.52
N ALA A 380 -10.62 -5.30 7.42
CA ALA A 380 -10.43 -5.80 8.77
C ALA A 380 -10.04 -7.28 8.80
N CYS A 381 -10.70 -8.13 8.00
CA CYS A 381 -10.39 -9.55 7.89
C CYS A 381 -9.00 -9.79 7.27
N GLN A 382 -8.68 -9.12 6.16
CA GLN A 382 -7.39 -9.26 5.47
C GLN A 382 -6.23 -8.85 6.38
N MET A 383 -6.32 -7.68 7.01
CA MET A 383 -5.29 -7.19 7.93
C MET A 383 -5.12 -8.10 9.14
N THR A 384 -6.20 -8.72 9.62
CA THR A 384 -6.14 -9.67 10.73
C THR A 384 -5.48 -10.97 10.31
N PHE A 385 -5.72 -11.52 9.10
CA PHE A 385 -4.99 -12.69 8.62
C PHE A 385 -3.48 -12.44 8.53
N THR A 386 -3.10 -11.27 8.01
CA THR A 386 -1.70 -10.86 7.96
C THR A 386 -1.12 -10.73 9.37
N SER A 387 -1.84 -10.10 10.30
CA SER A 387 -1.42 -9.93 11.70
C SER A 387 -1.32 -11.25 12.48
N LEU A 388 -2.10 -12.26 12.12
CA LEU A 388 -2.05 -13.60 12.72
C LEU A 388 -1.01 -14.53 12.04
N GLY A 389 -0.27 -14.02 11.05
CA GLY A 389 0.72 -14.81 10.29
C GLY A 389 0.10 -15.88 9.39
N LYS A 390 -1.16 -15.73 8.99
CA LYS A 390 -1.93 -16.68 8.17
C LYS A 390 -1.76 -16.39 6.67
N ALA A 391 -0.55 -16.64 6.18
CA ALA A 391 -0.14 -16.37 4.79
C ALA A 391 -1.10 -16.97 3.75
N LYS A 392 -1.42 -18.26 3.86
CA LYS A 392 -2.29 -18.96 2.90
C LYS A 392 -3.66 -18.29 2.75
N GLN A 393 -4.27 -17.92 3.88
CA GLN A 393 -5.58 -17.27 3.89
C GLN A 393 -5.49 -15.84 3.34
N SER A 394 -4.45 -15.08 3.71
CA SER A 394 -4.24 -13.73 3.20
C SER A 394 -4.03 -13.70 1.69
N ILE A 395 -3.24 -14.63 1.14
CA ILE A 395 -3.04 -14.79 -0.32
C ILE A 395 -4.36 -15.18 -1.00
N LEU A 396 -5.06 -16.18 -0.46
CA LEU A 396 -6.31 -16.67 -1.06
C LEU A 396 -7.35 -15.56 -1.18
N VAL A 397 -7.49 -14.74 -0.14
CA VAL A 397 -8.41 -13.59 -0.14
C VAL A 397 -7.99 -12.52 -1.16
N ALA A 398 -6.69 -12.20 -1.24
CA ALA A 398 -6.18 -11.22 -2.21
C ALA A 398 -6.41 -11.67 -3.67
N VAL A 399 -6.05 -12.92 -3.98
CA VAL A 399 -6.20 -13.51 -5.32
C VAL A 399 -7.68 -13.68 -5.68
N MET A 400 -8.51 -14.15 -4.75
CA MET A 400 -9.95 -14.35 -4.98
C MET A 400 -10.60 -13.05 -5.43
N ARG A 401 -10.35 -11.96 -4.71
CA ARG A 401 -10.95 -10.66 -5.03
C ARG A 401 -10.54 -10.14 -6.40
N LYS A 402 -9.22 -10.06 -6.64
CA LYS A 402 -8.69 -9.32 -7.80
C LYS A 402 -8.61 -10.16 -9.07
N PHE A 403 -8.13 -11.40 -8.98
CA PHE A 403 -7.90 -12.24 -10.16
C PHE A 403 -9.03 -13.23 -10.46
N ILE A 404 -9.66 -13.82 -9.43
CA ILE A 404 -10.71 -14.83 -9.65
C ILE A 404 -12.08 -14.18 -9.88
N LEU A 405 -12.35 -13.07 -9.20
CA LEU A 405 -13.65 -12.38 -9.29
C LEU A 405 -13.57 -11.16 -10.21
N LEU A 406 -12.82 -10.13 -9.84
CA LEU A 406 -12.88 -8.84 -10.53
C LEU A 406 -12.44 -8.92 -11.99
N LEU A 407 -11.26 -9.47 -12.28
CA LEU A 407 -10.72 -9.51 -13.64
C LEU A 407 -11.66 -10.24 -14.63
N PRO A 408 -12.19 -11.44 -14.34
CA PRO A 408 -13.19 -12.07 -15.20
C PRO A 408 -14.51 -11.29 -15.29
N LEU A 409 -14.97 -10.68 -14.19
CA LEU A 409 -16.22 -9.92 -14.19
C LEU A 409 -16.16 -8.67 -15.07
N ILE A 410 -14.99 -8.02 -15.20
CA ILE A 410 -14.80 -6.88 -16.13
C ILE A 410 -15.19 -7.28 -17.56
N TYR A 411 -14.79 -8.47 -18.01
CA TYR A 411 -15.07 -8.97 -19.35
C TYR A 411 -16.42 -9.69 -19.47
N LEU A 412 -16.92 -10.30 -18.39
CA LEU A 412 -18.17 -11.07 -18.41
C LEU A 412 -19.42 -10.19 -18.29
N MET A 413 -19.39 -9.17 -17.43
CA MET A 413 -20.53 -8.28 -17.19
C MET A 413 -21.09 -7.63 -18.47
N PRO A 414 -20.28 -7.01 -19.37
CA PRO A 414 -20.81 -6.43 -20.60
C PRO A 414 -21.40 -7.44 -21.59
N VAL A 415 -21.08 -8.74 -21.44
CA VAL A 415 -21.67 -9.82 -22.25
C VAL A 415 -23.02 -10.26 -21.68
N LEU A 416 -23.17 -10.25 -20.36
CA LEU A 416 -24.40 -10.60 -19.64
C LEU A 416 -25.46 -9.50 -19.70
N PHE A 417 -25.04 -8.24 -19.57
CA PHE A 417 -25.93 -7.06 -19.60
C PHE A 417 -25.70 -6.28 -20.88
N ARG A 418 -26.42 -6.69 -21.94
CA ARG A 418 -26.25 -6.12 -23.29
C ARG A 418 -26.91 -4.75 -23.47
N ASP A 419 -27.84 -4.40 -22.60
CA ASP A 419 -28.62 -3.16 -22.72
C ASP A 419 -27.79 -1.89 -22.43
N ASP A 420 -26.80 -1.99 -21.53
CA ASP A 420 -25.86 -0.90 -21.18
C ASP A 420 -24.49 -1.49 -20.81
N GLN A 421 -23.70 -1.81 -21.83
CA GLN A 421 -22.45 -2.55 -21.68
C GLN A 421 -21.39 -1.74 -20.91
N ALA A 422 -21.35 -0.42 -21.10
CA ALA A 422 -20.42 0.46 -20.36
C ALA A 422 -20.73 0.46 -18.86
N ARG A 423 -22.02 0.61 -18.47
CA ARG A 423 -22.42 0.48 -17.07
C ARG A 423 -22.14 -0.90 -16.50
N ALA A 424 -22.36 -1.95 -17.28
CA ALA A 424 -22.08 -3.32 -16.86
C ALA A 424 -20.60 -3.52 -16.48
N VAL A 425 -19.67 -2.90 -17.21
CA VAL A 425 -18.24 -2.92 -16.84
C VAL A 425 -18.02 -2.28 -15.47
N TYR A 426 -18.60 -1.10 -15.18
CA TYR A 426 -18.48 -0.49 -13.85
C TYR A 426 -19.13 -1.33 -12.74
N MET A 427 -20.19 -2.09 -13.04
CA MET A 427 -20.81 -3.03 -12.10
C MET A 427 -19.91 -4.21 -11.73
N ALA A 428 -18.84 -4.48 -12.47
CA ALA A 428 -17.91 -5.55 -12.13
C ALA A 428 -17.29 -5.35 -10.73
N GLU A 429 -16.95 -4.11 -10.34
CA GLU A 429 -16.35 -3.82 -9.03
C GLU A 429 -17.29 -4.14 -7.86
N PRO A 430 -18.50 -3.57 -7.75
CA PRO A 430 -19.38 -3.84 -6.60
C PRO A 430 -19.84 -5.31 -6.53
N VAL A 431 -20.00 -6.00 -7.67
CA VAL A 431 -20.33 -7.43 -7.68
C VAL A 431 -19.14 -8.24 -7.18
N ALA A 432 -17.94 -7.98 -7.69
CA ALA A 432 -16.72 -8.65 -7.26
C ALA A 432 -16.45 -8.42 -5.76
N ASP A 433 -16.59 -7.19 -5.28
CA ASP A 433 -16.36 -6.84 -3.88
C ASP A 433 -17.38 -7.49 -2.96
N THR A 434 -18.65 -7.55 -3.34
CA THR A 434 -19.69 -8.24 -2.57
C THR A 434 -19.38 -9.74 -2.45
N LEU A 435 -19.08 -10.41 -3.56
CA LEU A 435 -18.70 -11.83 -3.57
C LEU A 435 -17.42 -12.08 -2.78
N ALA A 436 -16.42 -11.21 -2.92
CA ALA A 436 -15.16 -11.28 -2.19
C ALA A 436 -15.34 -11.10 -0.69
N VAL A 437 -16.17 -10.16 -0.25
CA VAL A 437 -16.49 -9.92 1.17
C VAL A 437 -17.23 -11.12 1.75
N LEU A 438 -18.19 -11.70 1.03
CA LEU A 438 -18.89 -12.90 1.47
C LEU A 438 -17.91 -14.07 1.65
N PHE A 439 -17.10 -14.35 0.64
CA PHE A 439 -16.06 -15.38 0.70
C PHE A 439 -15.10 -15.15 1.86
N THR A 440 -14.59 -13.92 2.01
CA THR A 440 -13.64 -13.55 3.05
C THR A 440 -14.25 -13.69 4.44
N SER A 441 -15.50 -13.26 4.62
CA SER A 441 -16.22 -13.35 5.89
C SER A 441 -16.43 -14.80 6.32
N VAL A 442 -16.81 -15.68 5.39
CA VAL A 442 -16.97 -17.13 5.64
C VAL A 442 -15.62 -17.76 6.00
N LEU A 443 -14.59 -17.53 5.19
CA LEU A 443 -13.24 -18.06 5.44
C LEU A 443 -12.68 -17.56 6.79
N PHE A 444 -12.89 -16.28 7.08
CA PHE A 444 -12.47 -15.64 8.33
C PHE A 444 -13.20 -16.24 9.53
N PHE A 445 -14.51 -16.43 9.47
CA PHE A 445 -15.29 -17.01 10.55
C PHE A 445 -14.74 -18.38 10.99
N PHE A 446 -14.49 -19.28 10.04
CA PHE A 446 -13.95 -20.62 10.33
C PHE A 446 -12.50 -20.56 10.81
N THR A 447 -11.64 -19.81 10.11
CA THR A 447 -10.21 -19.75 10.42
C THR A 447 -9.97 -19.05 11.76
N PHE A 448 -10.64 -17.93 12.01
CA PHE A 448 -10.49 -17.17 13.25
C PHE A 448 -10.94 -17.97 14.46
N ARG A 449 -12.07 -18.69 14.38
CA ARG A 449 -12.49 -19.62 15.43
C ARG A 449 -11.46 -20.72 15.69
N LYS A 450 -10.89 -21.30 14.63
CA LYS A 450 -9.82 -22.32 14.75
C LYS A 450 -8.58 -21.75 15.45
N VAL A 451 -8.14 -20.56 15.06
CA VAL A 451 -6.98 -19.87 15.67
C VAL A 451 -7.24 -19.60 17.15
N LEU A 452 -8.38 -19.01 17.50
CA LEU A 452 -8.73 -18.73 18.89
C LEU A 452 -8.81 -20.01 19.74
N ARG A 453 -9.27 -21.14 19.18
CA ARG A 453 -9.25 -22.45 19.87
C ARG A 453 -7.84 -23.00 20.06
N GLN A 454 -6.95 -22.81 19.11
CA GLN A 454 -5.55 -23.24 19.22
C GLN A 454 -4.81 -22.47 20.32
N MET A 455 -5.06 -21.16 20.44
CA MET A 455 -4.48 -20.34 21.51
C MET A 455 -4.87 -20.85 22.91
N ASN A 456 -6.08 -21.37 23.07
CA ASN A 456 -6.55 -21.96 24.33
C ASN A 456 -5.87 -23.27 24.72
N LYS A 457 -5.26 -23.99 23.76
CA LYS A 457 -4.57 -25.25 24.04
C LYS A 457 -3.08 -25.05 24.35
N SER A 458 -2.57 -23.86 24.08
CA SER A 458 -1.16 -23.48 24.25
C SER A 458 -0.93 -22.58 25.47
N ALA A 459 -2.01 -22.15 26.12
CA ALA A 459 -2.04 -21.50 27.43
C ALA A 459 -2.39 -22.56 28.47
#